data_AF-Q6C716-F1
#
_entry.id   AF-Q6C716-F1
#
_cell.length_a   1.000
_cell.length_b   1.000
_cell.length_c   1.000
_cell.angle_alpha   90.00
_cell.angle_beta   90.00
_cell.angle_gamma   90.00
#
_symmetry.space_group_name_H-M   'P 1'
#
loop_
_entity.id
_entity.type
_entity.pdbx_description
1 polymer ?
#
loop_
_entity_poly.entity_id
_entity_poly.type
_entity_poly.pdbx_seq_one_letter_code
_entity_poly.pdbx_strand_id
1 'polypeptide(L)'
;MQLFYATFDVKLGHSILKGFGEGLGGVEYKAIPSSFQQDDVVYLSHNGQPGVAVVVDRNIGNNEGERRNTVFALGVLVDEPWNYLNILDTTMKALEKGDEVKVLNGLWSLLTKGPKPMAPERHPIYALVPLLTMIGPEFFEIHRQTLLRNRLLIVLDHDTGITLEQATSLVYILGLLGASSDTLPELNLQYNVTVQDSERLAKMNNYLAITSDTIMLHRKSDHDVAVQLSNDGVQITNYGFPSQRDSRRYHVLTHFIKAVREEGRGPAFQQLLSQAHHSQPCPTSAKKPLWRQFYEVLANNMLWLASAGEISTIEDEQYLEGLEFDDEDDDSLTLEVLLVGYFQQITNRLNATVQSLVTRDLYRENHHTLTLAHADVLQTGLEMYNSHDEKFLHDYVERWWNTDINVSYLGLFKCC
;
A
#
# COMPACT_ATOMS: atom_id res chain seq x y z
N MET A 1 -17.29 -8.23 18.68
CA MET A 1 -16.07 -8.97 19.05
C MET A 1 -16.36 -10.45 19.05
N GLN A 2 -15.52 -11.24 18.38
CA GLN A 2 -15.62 -12.69 18.31
C GLN A 2 -14.23 -13.31 18.52
N LEU A 3 -14.17 -14.55 19.02
CA LEU A 3 -12.92 -15.29 19.25
C LEU A 3 -13.04 -16.67 18.61
N PHE A 4 -12.01 -17.13 17.92
CA PHE A 4 -11.98 -18.45 17.32
C PHE A 4 -10.63 -19.14 17.54
N TYR A 5 -10.69 -20.46 17.63
CA TYR A 5 -9.56 -21.36 17.61
C TYR A 5 -9.82 -22.41 16.53
N ALA A 6 -9.01 -22.36 15.48
CA ALA A 6 -9.14 -23.18 14.28
C ALA A 6 -7.90 -24.04 14.09
N THR A 7 -8.06 -25.11 13.31
CA THR A 7 -6.98 -26.02 12.96
C THR A 7 -7.08 -26.48 11.52
N PHE A 8 -5.92 -26.84 10.95
CA PHE A 8 -5.81 -27.57 9.71
C PHE A 8 -5.05 -28.87 9.97
N ASP A 9 -5.69 -30.00 9.65
CA ASP A 9 -5.08 -31.33 9.64
C ASP A 9 -5.22 -31.90 8.22
N VAL A 10 -4.17 -32.53 7.70
CA VAL A 10 -4.12 -33.07 6.32
C VAL A 10 -5.28 -34.04 6.03
N LYS A 11 -5.81 -34.75 7.03
CA LYS A 11 -6.92 -35.70 6.89
C LYS A 11 -8.29 -35.06 7.09
N LEU A 12 -8.39 -34.12 8.03
CA LEU A 12 -9.67 -33.51 8.42
C LEU A 12 -9.98 -32.23 7.64
N GLY A 13 -8.97 -31.62 7.01
CA GLY A 13 -9.04 -30.29 6.41
C GLY A 13 -9.10 -29.20 7.48
N HIS A 14 -9.63 -28.04 7.08
CA HIS A 14 -9.85 -26.92 8.00
C HIS A 14 -11.06 -27.18 8.90
N SER A 15 -10.94 -26.87 10.18
CA SER A 15 -12.04 -26.93 11.13
C SER A 15 -11.90 -25.92 12.26
N ILE A 16 -13.02 -25.48 12.83
CA ILE A 16 -13.06 -24.65 14.02
C ILE A 16 -13.19 -25.56 15.24
N LEU A 17 -12.18 -25.57 16.11
CA LEU A 17 -12.18 -26.34 17.36
C LEU A 17 -13.02 -25.66 18.43
N LYS A 18 -12.95 -24.33 18.51
CA LYS A 18 -13.72 -23.53 19.45
C LYS A 18 -14.04 -22.16 18.86
N GLY A 19 -15.27 -21.70 19.04
CA GLY A 19 -15.70 -20.36 18.66
C GLY A 19 -16.52 -19.71 19.77
N PHE A 20 -16.38 -18.40 19.91
CA PHE A 20 -17.20 -17.54 20.76
C PHE A 20 -17.74 -16.39 19.89
N GLY A 21 -19.06 -16.29 19.79
CA GLY A 21 -19.76 -15.43 18.83
C GLY A 21 -20.46 -16.25 17.74
N GLU A 22 -21.21 -15.56 16.88
CA GLU A 22 -21.96 -16.17 15.78
C GLU A 22 -21.31 -15.86 14.43
N GLY A 23 -21.54 -16.71 13.43
CA GLY A 23 -21.08 -16.45 12.05
C GLY A 23 -19.57 -16.57 11.85
N LEU A 24 -18.92 -17.52 12.52
CA LEU A 24 -17.48 -17.81 12.34
C LEU A 24 -17.18 -18.77 11.19
N GLY A 25 -18.19 -19.36 10.57
CA GLY A 25 -18.00 -20.37 9.53
C GLY A 25 -17.20 -19.83 8.34
N GLY A 26 -16.10 -20.50 8.00
CA GLY A 26 -15.20 -20.13 6.90
C GLY A 26 -14.07 -19.19 7.30
N VAL A 27 -14.00 -18.71 8.56
CA VAL A 27 -12.87 -17.90 9.05
C VAL A 27 -11.56 -18.69 9.05
N GLU A 28 -11.64 -20.01 9.22
CA GLU A 28 -10.51 -20.94 9.26
C GLU A 28 -9.71 -21.00 7.96
N TYR A 29 -10.34 -20.76 6.81
CA TYR A 29 -9.66 -20.70 5.51
C TYR A 29 -8.86 -19.42 5.34
N LYS A 30 -9.33 -18.31 5.92
CA LYS A 30 -8.63 -17.02 5.91
C LYS A 30 -7.52 -16.96 6.94
N ALA A 31 -7.74 -17.58 8.10
CA ALA A 31 -6.77 -17.59 9.18
C ALA A 31 -5.59 -18.52 8.90
N ILE A 32 -5.79 -19.60 8.13
CA ILE A 32 -4.75 -20.57 7.78
C ILE A 32 -4.66 -20.67 6.25
N PRO A 33 -4.01 -19.72 5.57
CA PRO A 33 -3.85 -19.81 4.12
C PRO A 33 -2.82 -20.87 3.72
N SER A 34 -2.89 -21.25 2.44
CA SER A 34 -2.07 -22.28 1.81
C SER A 34 -0.56 -21.99 1.85
N SER A 35 -0.17 -20.71 1.86
CA SER A 35 1.23 -20.25 1.78
C SER A 35 1.86 -19.87 3.12
N PHE A 36 1.30 -20.34 4.22
CA PHE A 36 1.79 -19.98 5.56
C PHE A 36 3.27 -20.39 5.76
N GLN A 37 4.08 -19.45 6.25
CA GLN A 37 5.41 -19.73 6.79
C GLN A 37 5.32 -20.05 8.28
N GLN A 38 6.23 -20.84 8.83
CA GLN A 38 6.17 -21.27 10.23
C GLN A 38 6.11 -20.09 11.21
N ASP A 39 5.13 -20.11 12.10
CA ASP A 39 4.79 -19.08 13.10
C ASP A 39 4.59 -17.68 12.51
N ASP A 40 3.34 -17.33 12.17
CA ASP A 40 3.00 -16.09 11.45
C ASP A 40 1.74 -15.44 12.02
N VAL A 41 1.52 -14.18 11.67
CA VAL A 41 0.34 -13.39 12.02
C VAL A 41 -0.43 -13.06 10.76
N VAL A 42 -1.75 -13.19 10.81
CA VAL A 42 -2.62 -12.95 9.65
C VAL A 42 -3.68 -11.94 10.01
N TYR A 43 -3.65 -10.77 9.38
CA TYR A 43 -4.80 -9.87 9.38
C TYR A 43 -5.84 -10.35 8.38
N LEU A 44 -7.11 -10.32 8.77
CA LEU A 44 -8.21 -10.84 7.98
C LEU A 44 -9.48 -10.01 8.18
N SER A 45 -10.40 -10.08 7.22
CA SER A 45 -11.77 -9.57 7.38
C SER A 45 -12.77 -10.71 7.19
N HIS A 46 -13.71 -10.82 8.13
CA HIS A 46 -14.74 -11.84 8.10
C HIS A 46 -16.11 -11.20 8.38
N ASN A 47 -17.06 -11.38 7.45
CA ASN A 47 -18.39 -10.77 7.52
C ASN A 47 -18.39 -9.25 7.79
N GLY A 48 -17.42 -8.53 7.21
CA GLY A 48 -17.27 -7.09 7.37
C GLY A 48 -16.58 -6.67 8.67
N GLN A 49 -16.22 -7.61 9.55
CA GLN A 49 -15.46 -7.32 10.77
C GLN A 49 -13.97 -7.59 10.55
N PRO A 50 -13.07 -6.62 10.81
CA PRO A 50 -11.63 -6.85 10.78
C PRO A 50 -11.23 -7.79 11.93
N GLY A 51 -10.06 -8.40 11.79
CA GLY A 51 -9.54 -9.33 12.76
C GLY A 51 -8.08 -9.68 12.54
N VAL A 52 -7.54 -10.42 13.50
CA VAL A 52 -6.17 -10.93 13.44
C VAL A 52 -6.13 -12.34 14.02
N ALA A 53 -5.27 -13.17 13.46
CA ALA A 53 -4.98 -14.50 13.95
C ALA A 53 -3.47 -14.71 14.12
N VAL A 54 -3.09 -15.36 15.21
CA VAL A 54 -1.76 -15.93 15.40
C VAL A 54 -1.81 -17.39 14.96
N VAL A 55 -0.91 -17.78 14.09
CA VAL A 55 -0.87 -19.10 13.47
C VAL A 55 0.43 -19.80 13.83
N VAL A 56 0.33 -21.05 14.27
CA VAL A 56 1.47 -21.86 14.74
C VAL A 56 1.40 -23.25 14.13
N ASP A 57 2.53 -23.73 13.60
CA ASP A 57 2.67 -25.13 13.17
C ASP A 57 3.10 -26.00 14.35
N ARG A 58 2.40 -27.12 14.56
CA ARG A 58 2.72 -28.07 15.62
C ARG A 58 2.83 -29.48 15.06
N ASN A 59 3.88 -30.16 15.48
CA ASN A 59 4.01 -31.60 15.32
C ASN A 59 3.25 -32.31 16.44
N ILE A 60 2.07 -32.84 16.15
CA ILE A 60 1.30 -33.64 17.08
C ILE A 60 1.69 -35.11 16.91
N GLY A 61 2.23 -35.74 17.95
CA GLY A 61 2.57 -37.17 17.97
C GLY A 61 3.89 -37.44 18.68
N ASN A 62 3.89 -38.40 19.63
CA ASN A 62 5.07 -38.73 20.43
C ASN A 62 6.03 -39.69 19.73
N ASN A 63 5.57 -40.41 18.69
CA ASN A 63 6.34 -41.41 17.97
C ASN A 63 6.65 -40.94 16.53
N GLU A 64 7.81 -41.31 16.00
CA GLU A 64 8.27 -40.91 14.66
C GLU A 64 7.30 -41.30 13.51
N GLY A 65 6.46 -42.33 13.72
CA GLY A 65 5.43 -42.74 12.75
C GLY A 65 4.05 -42.08 12.92
N GLU A 66 3.83 -41.30 13.98
CA GLU A 66 2.55 -40.63 14.28
C GLU A 66 2.65 -39.10 14.23
N ARG A 67 3.82 -38.53 13.95
CA ARG A 67 3.99 -37.08 13.77
C ARG A 67 3.07 -36.58 12.66
N ARG A 68 2.06 -35.80 13.04
CA ARG A 68 1.17 -35.08 12.15
C ARG A 68 1.45 -33.60 12.29
N ASN A 69 1.92 -32.96 11.23
CA ASN A 69 1.93 -31.51 11.15
C ASN A 69 0.49 -31.04 11.17
N THR A 70 0.15 -30.29 12.21
CA THR A 70 -1.17 -29.73 12.44
C THR A 70 -0.97 -28.26 12.69
N VAL A 71 -1.61 -27.43 11.86
CA VAL A 71 -1.53 -25.99 12.01
C VAL A 71 -2.69 -25.52 12.86
N PHE A 72 -2.44 -24.57 13.75
CA PHE A 72 -3.45 -23.97 14.61
C PHE A 72 -3.49 -22.46 14.40
N ALA A 73 -4.69 -21.89 14.42
CA ALA A 73 -4.88 -20.45 14.40
C ALA A 73 -5.77 -20.02 15.58
N LEU A 74 -5.29 -19.05 16.36
CA LEU A 74 -6.05 -18.40 17.43
C LEU A 74 -6.25 -16.95 17.02
N GLY A 75 -7.49 -16.52 16.83
CA GLY A 75 -7.77 -15.19 16.33
C GLY A 75 -9.01 -14.55 16.90
N VAL A 76 -9.07 -13.23 16.76
CA VAL A 76 -10.19 -12.39 17.19
C VAL A 76 -10.67 -11.54 16.03
N LEU A 77 -11.99 -11.34 15.97
CA LEU A 77 -12.65 -10.40 15.07
C LEU A 77 -13.09 -9.20 15.89
N VAL A 78 -12.43 -8.06 15.69
CA VAL A 78 -12.57 -6.83 16.49
C VAL A 78 -11.97 -5.65 15.75
N ASP A 79 -12.46 -4.45 16.06
CA ASP A 79 -11.86 -3.21 15.58
C ASP A 79 -10.47 -3.02 16.22
N GLU A 80 -9.52 -2.48 15.44
CA GLU A 80 -8.11 -2.34 15.83
C GLU A 80 -7.47 -3.66 16.32
N PRO A 81 -7.47 -4.71 15.49
CA PRO A 81 -7.15 -6.07 15.93
C PRO A 81 -5.70 -6.26 16.39
N TRP A 82 -4.76 -5.43 15.91
CA TRP A 82 -3.34 -5.45 16.31
C TRP A 82 -3.13 -5.29 17.82
N ASN A 83 -4.04 -4.59 18.52
CA ASN A 83 -3.99 -4.41 19.96
C ASN A 83 -4.05 -5.72 20.76
N TYR A 84 -4.51 -6.80 20.12
CA TYR A 84 -4.71 -8.10 20.75
C TYR A 84 -3.57 -9.09 20.49
N LEU A 85 -2.55 -8.74 19.69
CA LEU A 85 -1.49 -9.67 19.30
C LEU A 85 -0.71 -10.27 20.47
N ASN A 86 -0.29 -9.43 21.43
CA ASN A 86 0.51 -9.89 22.57
C ASN A 86 -0.24 -10.90 23.45
N ILE A 87 -1.55 -10.69 23.63
CA ILE A 87 -2.39 -11.59 24.42
C ILE A 87 -2.68 -12.89 23.65
N LEU A 88 -2.84 -12.83 22.33
CA LEU A 88 -3.01 -14.02 21.49
C LEU A 88 -1.74 -14.87 21.49
N ASP A 89 -0.55 -14.28 21.31
CA ASP A 89 0.73 -14.99 21.38
C ASP A 89 0.92 -15.68 22.73
N THR A 90 0.66 -14.96 23.82
CA THR A 90 0.79 -15.50 25.17
C THR A 90 -0.19 -16.64 25.41
N THR A 91 -1.42 -16.50 24.91
CA THR A 91 -2.45 -17.55 25.01
C THR A 91 -2.09 -18.74 24.16
N MET A 92 -1.57 -18.53 22.95
CA MET A 92 -1.16 -19.60 22.04
C MET A 92 -0.05 -20.46 22.67
N LYS A 93 0.94 -19.83 23.30
CA LYS A 93 1.99 -20.51 24.08
C LYS A 93 1.44 -21.23 25.32
N ALA A 94 0.37 -20.73 25.92
CA ALA A 94 -0.30 -21.39 27.04
C ALA A 94 -1.08 -22.64 26.58
N LEU A 95 -1.70 -22.59 25.40
CA LEU A 95 -2.38 -23.74 24.80
C LEU A 95 -1.43 -24.92 24.54
N GLU A 96 -0.13 -24.66 24.33
CA GLU A 96 0.89 -25.71 24.22
C GLU A 96 1.13 -26.47 25.51
N LYS A 97 0.87 -25.84 26.66
CA LYS A 97 1.16 -26.40 27.99
C LYS A 97 -0.04 -27.12 28.62
N GLY A 98 -1.22 -27.02 28.02
CA GLY A 98 -2.38 -27.86 28.34
C GLY A 98 -3.69 -27.13 28.72
N ASP A 99 -4.77 -27.92 28.76
CA ASP A 99 -6.19 -27.58 29.02
C ASP A 99 -6.76 -26.42 28.19
N GLU A 100 -6.95 -26.70 26.89
CA GLU A 100 -7.49 -25.77 25.88
C GLU A 100 -8.78 -25.09 26.34
N VAL A 101 -9.70 -25.85 26.94
CA VAL A 101 -11.03 -25.34 27.34
C VAL A 101 -10.88 -24.27 28.40
N LYS A 102 -10.05 -24.51 29.41
CA LYS A 102 -9.83 -23.54 30.50
C LYS A 102 -9.13 -22.28 30.00
N VAL A 103 -8.10 -22.44 29.17
CA VAL A 103 -7.32 -21.33 28.60
C VAL A 103 -8.19 -20.44 27.73
N LEU A 104 -8.96 -21.02 26.80
CA LEU A 104 -9.83 -20.26 25.89
C LEU A 104 -10.98 -19.55 26.62
N ASN A 105 -11.60 -20.20 27.61
CA ASN A 105 -12.64 -19.55 28.42
C ASN A 105 -12.06 -18.38 29.25
N GLY A 106 -10.83 -18.54 29.76
CA GLY A 106 -10.12 -17.47 30.46
C GLY A 106 -9.84 -16.27 29.55
N LEU A 107 -9.33 -16.53 28.34
CA LEU A 107 -9.12 -15.48 27.33
C LEU A 107 -10.43 -14.77 27.00
N TRP A 108 -11.50 -15.51 26.70
CA TRP A 108 -12.81 -14.92 26.38
C TRP A 108 -13.33 -13.99 27.50
N SER A 109 -13.19 -14.39 28.76
CA SER A 109 -13.55 -13.55 29.90
C SER A 109 -12.70 -12.28 29.97
N LEU A 110 -11.41 -12.39 29.67
CA LEU A 110 -10.49 -11.25 29.69
C LEU A 110 -10.79 -10.27 28.55
N LEU A 111 -11.10 -10.78 27.36
CA LEU A 111 -11.44 -9.94 26.20
C LEU A 111 -12.78 -9.21 26.39
N THR A 112 -13.76 -9.84 27.05
CA THR A 112 -15.11 -9.28 27.21
C THR A 112 -15.26 -8.36 28.43
N LYS A 113 -14.49 -8.59 29.50
CA LYS A 113 -14.62 -7.86 30.77
C LYS A 113 -13.35 -7.14 31.21
N GLY A 114 -12.21 -7.47 30.61
CA GLY A 114 -10.93 -6.86 30.92
C GLY A 114 -10.76 -5.49 30.27
N PRO A 115 -9.69 -4.77 30.64
CA PRO A 115 -9.31 -3.55 29.94
C PRO A 115 -9.00 -3.87 28.47
N LYS A 116 -9.31 -2.93 27.57
CA LYS A 116 -8.91 -3.03 26.17
C LYS A 116 -7.38 -3.18 26.13
N PRO A 117 -6.82 -4.27 25.59
CA PRO A 117 -5.39 -4.39 25.46
C PRO A 117 -4.88 -3.34 24.48
N MET A 118 -3.63 -2.91 24.66
CA MET A 118 -2.93 -2.00 23.74
C MET A 118 -1.57 -2.61 23.45
N ALA A 119 -1.28 -2.78 22.16
CA ALA A 119 0.01 -3.28 21.68
C ALA A 119 0.52 -2.36 20.55
N PRO A 120 0.86 -1.09 20.88
CA PRO A 120 1.25 -0.11 19.87
C PRO A 120 2.46 -0.59 19.07
N GLU A 121 3.40 -1.31 19.70
CA GLU A 121 4.63 -1.83 19.08
C GLU A 121 4.39 -2.83 17.93
N ARG A 122 3.20 -3.43 17.83
CA ARG A 122 2.84 -4.37 16.74
C ARG A 122 1.81 -3.79 15.78
N HIS A 123 1.74 -2.46 15.71
CA HIS A 123 0.83 -1.79 14.80
C HIS A 123 1.23 -2.06 13.32
N PRO A 124 0.28 -2.33 12.41
CA PRO A 124 0.58 -2.68 11.01
C PRO A 124 1.39 -1.61 10.26
N ILE A 125 1.30 -0.34 10.69
CA ILE A 125 2.01 0.79 10.10
C ILE A 125 3.53 0.58 10.07
N TYR A 126 4.11 -0.16 11.02
CA TYR A 126 5.54 -0.44 11.07
C TYR A 126 6.03 -1.31 9.90
N ALA A 127 5.12 -1.97 9.18
CA ALA A 127 5.46 -2.66 7.95
C ALA A 127 5.69 -1.71 6.76
N LEU A 128 5.34 -0.41 6.86
CA LEU A 128 5.42 0.53 5.74
C LEU A 128 6.83 0.67 5.17
N VAL A 129 7.84 0.95 6.00
CA VAL A 129 9.21 1.13 5.51
C VAL A 129 9.78 -0.14 4.85
N PRO A 130 9.72 -1.34 5.46
CA PRO A 130 10.23 -2.55 4.80
C PRO A 130 9.45 -2.88 3.52
N LEU A 131 8.12 -2.71 3.51
CA LEU A 131 7.30 -2.95 2.31
C LEU A 131 7.62 -1.94 1.20
N LEU A 132 7.79 -0.65 1.52
CA LEU A 132 8.17 0.39 0.57
C LEU A 132 9.54 0.08 -0.05
N THR A 133 10.51 -0.35 0.77
CA THR A 133 11.86 -0.70 0.32
C THR A 133 11.87 -1.93 -0.59
N MET A 134 11.00 -2.90 -0.29
CA MET A 134 10.88 -4.13 -1.05
C MET A 134 10.11 -3.93 -2.37
N ILE A 135 8.98 -3.22 -2.32
CA ILE A 135 8.14 -2.95 -3.52
C ILE A 135 8.87 -2.00 -4.46
N GLY A 136 9.56 -1.00 -3.93
CA GLY A 136 10.27 -0.02 -4.74
C GLY A 136 9.35 1.07 -5.31
N PRO A 137 9.72 1.69 -6.44
CA PRO A 137 8.97 2.79 -7.04
C PRO A 137 7.56 2.39 -7.52
N GLU A 138 7.30 1.10 -7.73
CA GLU A 138 5.98 0.54 -8.05
C GLU A 138 4.94 0.82 -6.97
N PHE A 139 5.37 1.13 -5.74
CA PHE A 139 4.49 1.49 -4.62
C PHE A 139 3.61 2.71 -4.96
N PHE A 140 4.12 3.67 -5.72
CA PHE A 140 3.37 4.85 -6.16
C PHE A 140 2.23 4.47 -7.11
N GLU A 141 2.44 3.50 -8.00
CA GLU A 141 1.38 3.01 -8.88
C GLU A 141 0.32 2.24 -8.07
N ILE A 142 0.73 1.39 -7.12
CA ILE A 142 -0.21 0.69 -6.25
C ILE A 142 -1.04 1.69 -5.42
N HIS A 143 -0.41 2.75 -4.91
CA HIS A 143 -1.11 3.85 -4.23
C HIS A 143 -2.13 4.54 -5.15
N ARG A 144 -1.76 4.88 -6.39
CA ARG A 144 -2.71 5.43 -7.37
C ARG A 144 -3.90 4.51 -7.63
N GLN A 145 -3.68 3.20 -7.74
CA GLN A 145 -4.77 2.24 -7.91
C GLN A 145 -5.74 2.21 -6.72
N THR A 146 -5.27 2.50 -5.50
CA THR A 146 -6.16 2.59 -4.34
C THR A 146 -7.03 3.85 -4.38
N LEU A 147 -6.53 4.95 -4.95
CA LEU A 147 -7.28 6.19 -5.16
C LEU A 147 -8.41 6.05 -6.19
N LEU A 148 -8.27 5.16 -7.18
CA LEU A 148 -9.34 4.87 -8.15
C LEU A 148 -10.51 4.08 -7.56
N ARG A 149 -10.35 3.49 -6.36
CA ARG A 149 -11.32 2.60 -5.70
C ARG A 149 -11.75 1.45 -6.62
N ASN A 150 -10.79 0.89 -7.36
CA ASN A 150 -11.01 -0.33 -8.15
C ASN A 150 -11.02 -1.57 -7.24
N ARG A 151 -11.42 -2.72 -7.78
CA ARG A 151 -11.23 -4.03 -7.14
C ARG A 151 -9.77 -4.46 -7.27
N LEU A 152 -8.95 -4.12 -6.27
CA LEU A 152 -7.51 -4.34 -6.25
C LEU A 152 -7.16 -5.62 -5.49
N LEU A 153 -6.59 -6.60 -6.19
CA LEU A 153 -6.13 -7.87 -5.61
C LEU A 153 -4.60 -7.94 -5.63
N ILE A 154 -3.98 -8.01 -4.46
CA ILE A 154 -2.56 -8.28 -4.33
C ILE A 154 -2.38 -9.80 -4.25
N VAL A 155 -1.47 -10.36 -5.03
CA VAL A 155 -1.15 -11.78 -5.07
C VAL A 155 0.28 -11.96 -4.61
N LEU A 156 0.47 -12.67 -3.51
CA LEU A 156 1.76 -13.00 -2.96
C LEU A 156 2.26 -14.30 -3.58
N ASP A 157 3.43 -14.25 -4.23
CA ASP A 157 4.12 -15.45 -4.69
C ASP A 157 4.91 -16.11 -3.53
N HIS A 158 5.14 -17.41 -3.64
CA HIS A 158 5.67 -18.25 -2.55
C HIS A 158 7.09 -17.86 -2.10
N ASP A 159 7.87 -17.21 -2.96
CA ASP A 159 9.29 -16.99 -2.71
C ASP A 159 9.66 -15.55 -2.33
N THR A 160 8.70 -14.62 -2.22
CA THR A 160 8.93 -13.17 -2.03
C THR A 160 9.79 -12.75 -0.84
N GLY A 161 9.96 -13.62 0.16
CA GLY A 161 10.64 -13.27 1.42
C GLY A 161 9.83 -12.34 2.34
N ILE A 162 8.58 -12.04 1.98
CA ILE A 162 7.65 -11.23 2.76
C ILE A 162 6.81 -12.16 3.64
N THR A 163 6.66 -11.83 4.92
CA THR A 163 5.76 -12.61 5.80
C THR A 163 4.30 -12.29 5.49
N LEU A 164 3.39 -13.19 5.85
CA LEU A 164 1.97 -12.94 5.64
C LEU A 164 1.48 -11.77 6.51
N GLU A 165 2.09 -11.55 7.69
CA GLU A 165 1.85 -10.38 8.54
C GLU A 165 2.14 -9.09 7.76
N GLN A 166 3.30 -9.00 7.11
CA GLN A 166 3.68 -7.82 6.31
C GLN A 166 2.74 -7.66 5.11
N ALA A 167 2.48 -8.76 4.39
CA ALA A 167 1.62 -8.76 3.23
C ALA A 167 0.20 -8.28 3.56
N THR A 168 -0.38 -8.76 4.67
CA THR A 168 -1.71 -8.33 5.12
C THR A 168 -1.69 -6.94 5.75
N SER A 169 -0.58 -6.51 6.34
CA SER A 169 -0.38 -5.13 6.80
C SER A 169 -0.37 -4.12 5.66
N LEU A 170 0.10 -4.52 4.47
CA LEU A 170 0.07 -3.68 3.26
C LEU A 170 -1.36 -3.21 2.93
N VAL A 171 -2.37 -4.06 3.13
CA VAL A 171 -3.78 -3.71 2.90
C VAL A 171 -4.23 -2.59 3.84
N TYR A 172 -3.84 -2.66 5.11
CA TYR A 172 -4.12 -1.57 6.07
C TYR A 172 -3.41 -0.28 5.67
N ILE A 173 -2.12 -0.37 5.36
CA ILE A 173 -1.29 0.78 4.99
C ILE A 173 -1.88 1.47 3.76
N LEU A 174 -2.12 0.76 2.68
CA LEU A 174 -2.70 1.31 1.46
C LEU A 174 -4.11 1.89 1.68
N GLY A 175 -4.90 1.30 2.58
CA GLY A 175 -6.17 1.87 3.03
C GLY A 175 -6.00 3.23 3.71
N LEU A 176 -5.01 3.35 4.59
CA LEU A 176 -4.66 4.59 5.28
C LEU A 176 -4.10 5.66 4.32
N LEU A 177 -3.27 5.25 3.35
CA LEU A 177 -2.71 6.15 2.34
C LEU A 177 -3.76 6.61 1.32
N GLY A 178 -4.74 5.76 1.04
CA GLY A 178 -5.85 6.03 0.13
C GLY A 178 -7.00 6.81 0.79
N ALA A 179 -7.02 6.92 2.12
CA ALA A 179 -7.97 7.73 2.86
C ALA A 179 -7.60 9.21 2.67
N SER A 180 -8.23 9.86 1.67
CA SER A 180 -8.10 11.30 1.45
C SER A 180 -9.49 11.91 1.36
N SER A 181 -9.68 13.02 2.09
CA SER A 181 -10.86 13.89 2.19
C SER A 181 -12.22 13.18 2.42
N ASP A 182 -13.14 13.81 3.15
CA ASP A 182 -14.49 13.28 3.44
C ASP A 182 -15.35 12.99 2.19
N THR A 183 -14.82 13.24 0.99
CA THR A 183 -15.51 13.16 -0.30
C THR A 183 -15.41 11.79 -0.98
N LEU A 184 -14.37 10.99 -0.70
CA LEU A 184 -14.20 9.68 -1.36
C LEU A 184 -14.99 8.57 -0.64
N PRO A 185 -15.61 7.64 -1.37
CA PRO A 185 -16.27 6.49 -0.77
C PRO A 185 -15.25 5.61 -0.04
N GLU A 186 -15.75 4.95 1.01
CA GLU A 186 -14.96 4.05 1.84
C GLU A 186 -14.38 2.89 1.01
N LEU A 187 -13.10 2.63 1.22
CA LEU A 187 -12.40 1.51 0.59
C LEU A 187 -12.63 0.25 1.42
N ASN A 188 -13.20 -0.79 0.80
CA ASN A 188 -13.49 -2.03 1.51
C ASN A 188 -12.21 -2.87 1.70
N LEU A 189 -11.65 -2.86 2.91
CA LEU A 189 -10.46 -3.64 3.25
C LEU A 189 -10.84 -5.09 3.57
N GLN A 190 -10.33 -6.03 2.77
CA GLN A 190 -10.61 -7.47 2.91
C GLN A 190 -9.46 -8.25 3.54
N TYR A 191 -8.27 -7.67 3.58
CA TYR A 191 -7.04 -8.32 4.04
C TYR A 191 -6.84 -9.66 3.33
N ASN A 192 -6.57 -10.75 4.06
CA ASN A 192 -6.40 -12.07 3.45
C ASN A 192 -7.72 -12.64 2.90
N VAL A 193 -7.73 -12.97 1.61
CA VAL A 193 -8.84 -13.63 0.91
C VAL A 193 -8.39 -14.91 0.25
N THR A 194 -9.33 -15.83 0.03
CA THR A 194 -9.05 -17.14 -0.59
C THR A 194 -9.95 -17.37 -1.79
N VAL A 195 -9.75 -18.50 -2.48
CA VAL A 195 -10.64 -18.95 -3.57
C VAL A 195 -12.12 -19.01 -3.16
N GLN A 196 -12.43 -19.23 -1.87
CA GLN A 196 -13.80 -19.28 -1.36
C GLN A 196 -14.49 -17.91 -1.36
N ASP A 197 -13.73 -16.82 -1.28
CA ASP A 197 -14.28 -15.47 -1.27
C ASP A 197 -14.66 -14.97 -2.67
N SER A 198 -14.28 -15.70 -3.71
CA SER A 198 -14.39 -15.23 -5.10
C SER A 198 -15.78 -14.76 -5.51
N GLU A 199 -16.84 -15.53 -5.22
CA GLU A 199 -18.21 -15.14 -5.60
C GLU A 199 -18.63 -13.83 -4.93
N ARG A 200 -18.16 -13.62 -3.69
CA ARG A 200 -18.41 -12.39 -2.93
C ARG A 200 -17.61 -11.23 -3.51
N LEU A 201 -16.31 -11.43 -3.80
CA LEU A 201 -15.43 -10.41 -4.39
C LEU A 201 -15.94 -9.93 -5.76
N ALA A 202 -16.43 -10.85 -6.58
CA ALA A 202 -17.01 -10.52 -7.89
C ALA A 202 -18.26 -9.61 -7.80
N LYS A 203 -18.95 -9.58 -6.65
CA LYS A 203 -20.14 -8.74 -6.41
C LYS A 203 -19.82 -7.39 -5.74
N MET A 204 -18.61 -7.19 -5.25
CA MET A 204 -18.21 -5.95 -4.58
C MET A 204 -17.92 -4.85 -5.61
N ASN A 205 -18.24 -3.60 -5.27
CA ASN A 205 -17.96 -2.46 -6.16
C ASN A 205 -16.50 -2.02 -6.11
N ASN A 206 -15.88 -2.10 -4.93
CA ASN A 206 -14.48 -1.84 -4.69
C ASN A 206 -13.99 -2.76 -3.58
N TYR A 207 -12.70 -3.07 -3.58
CA TYR A 207 -12.04 -3.67 -2.43
C TYR A 207 -10.52 -3.55 -2.55
N LEU A 208 -9.86 -3.69 -1.41
CA LEU A 208 -8.43 -4.01 -1.34
C LEU A 208 -8.25 -5.34 -0.61
N ALA A 209 -7.64 -6.31 -1.28
CA ALA A 209 -7.44 -7.64 -0.76
C ALA A 209 -6.04 -8.15 -1.08
N ILE A 210 -5.56 -9.10 -0.29
CA ILE A 210 -4.37 -9.88 -0.58
C ILE A 210 -4.70 -11.36 -0.54
N THR A 211 -4.05 -12.14 -1.39
CA THR A 211 -4.16 -13.59 -1.41
C THR A 211 -2.80 -14.20 -1.70
N SER A 212 -2.57 -15.40 -1.21
CA SER A 212 -1.47 -16.23 -1.67
C SER A 212 -1.88 -17.33 -2.64
N ASP A 213 -3.19 -17.49 -2.87
CA ASP A 213 -3.71 -18.40 -3.87
C ASP A 213 -3.51 -17.78 -5.27
N THR A 214 -2.38 -18.10 -5.90
CA THR A 214 -1.99 -17.58 -7.23
C THR A 214 -3.03 -17.85 -8.33
N ILE A 215 -3.85 -18.89 -8.17
CA ILE A 215 -4.98 -19.18 -9.07
C ILE A 215 -5.97 -18.02 -9.21
N MET A 216 -6.08 -17.16 -8.19
CA MET A 216 -6.96 -15.98 -8.22
C MET A 216 -6.50 -14.95 -9.26
N LEU A 217 -5.21 -14.91 -9.61
CA LEU A 217 -4.67 -14.03 -10.66
C LEU A 217 -5.32 -14.31 -12.03
N HIS A 218 -5.69 -15.56 -12.31
CA HIS A 218 -6.30 -15.94 -13.58
C HIS A 218 -7.81 -15.68 -13.64
N ARG A 219 -8.45 -15.38 -12.51
CA ARG A 219 -9.90 -15.13 -12.40
C ARG A 219 -10.21 -13.65 -12.57
N LYS A 220 -10.13 -13.16 -13.82
CA LYS A 220 -10.39 -11.76 -14.17
C LYS A 220 -11.79 -11.24 -13.79
N SER A 221 -12.74 -12.12 -13.49
CA SER A 221 -14.05 -11.73 -12.97
C SER A 221 -13.98 -11.13 -11.58
N ASP A 222 -12.95 -11.50 -10.80
CA ASP A 222 -12.91 -11.26 -9.37
C ASP A 222 -12.32 -9.89 -9.06
N HIS A 223 -11.40 -9.40 -9.89
CA HIS A 223 -10.65 -8.15 -9.71
C HIS A 223 -10.60 -7.33 -11.01
N ASP A 224 -10.42 -6.01 -10.87
CA ASP A 224 -10.16 -5.11 -12.01
C ASP A 224 -8.66 -4.96 -12.25
N VAL A 225 -7.88 -4.96 -11.16
CA VAL A 225 -6.43 -4.84 -11.15
C VAL A 225 -5.86 -5.89 -10.19
N ALA A 226 -4.84 -6.61 -10.65
CA ALA A 226 -4.05 -7.48 -9.81
C ALA A 226 -2.59 -7.01 -9.75
N VAL A 227 -1.99 -7.16 -8.58
CA VAL A 227 -0.57 -6.87 -8.31
C VAL A 227 0.08 -8.17 -7.87
N GLN A 228 0.95 -8.73 -8.68
CA GLN A 228 1.76 -9.87 -8.29
C GLN A 228 3.05 -9.36 -7.63
N LEU A 229 3.26 -9.77 -6.38
CA LEU A 229 4.52 -9.58 -5.67
C LEU A 229 5.31 -10.88 -5.81
N SER A 230 6.48 -10.84 -6.44
CA SER A 230 7.40 -11.97 -6.57
C SER A 230 8.86 -11.51 -6.36
N ASN A 231 9.79 -12.47 -6.28
CA ASN A 231 11.23 -12.16 -6.24
C ASN A 231 11.75 -11.49 -7.51
N ASP A 232 11.08 -11.74 -8.64
CA ASP A 232 11.45 -11.15 -9.93
C ASP A 232 10.99 -9.68 -10.04
N GLY A 233 10.29 -9.17 -9.03
CA GLY A 233 9.79 -7.81 -8.93
C GLY A 233 8.28 -7.74 -8.80
N VAL A 234 7.76 -6.54 -8.97
CA VAL A 234 6.32 -6.27 -8.88
C VAL A 234 5.73 -6.17 -10.27
N GLN A 235 4.66 -6.93 -10.52
CA GLN A 235 3.91 -6.88 -11.78
C GLN A 235 2.48 -6.42 -11.54
N ILE A 236 2.06 -5.37 -12.23
CA ILE A 236 0.72 -4.80 -12.13
C ILE A 236 -0.02 -5.09 -13.44
N THR A 237 -1.17 -5.74 -13.38
CA THR A 237 -1.95 -6.04 -14.59
C THR A 237 -2.49 -4.77 -15.21
N ASN A 238 -2.40 -4.65 -16.55
CA ASN A 238 -2.93 -3.52 -17.33
C ASN A 238 -2.27 -2.15 -17.08
N TYR A 239 -1.18 -2.12 -16.31
CA TYR A 239 -0.36 -0.93 -16.06
C TYR A 239 1.11 -1.29 -16.24
N GLY A 240 1.92 -0.32 -16.66
CA GLY A 240 3.33 -0.50 -16.97
C GLY A 240 4.24 -0.13 -15.81
N PHE A 241 5.51 0.11 -16.14
CA PHE A 241 6.54 0.51 -15.18
C PHE A 241 6.26 1.88 -14.56
N PRO A 242 6.75 2.13 -13.33
CA PRO A 242 6.64 3.42 -12.67
C PRO A 242 7.26 4.54 -13.52
N SER A 243 6.75 5.76 -13.34
CA SER A 243 7.24 6.93 -14.07
C SER A 243 8.67 7.30 -13.67
N GLN A 244 9.36 8.13 -14.47
CA GLN A 244 10.71 8.58 -14.07
C GLN A 244 10.63 9.40 -12.78
N ARG A 245 9.56 10.20 -12.64
CA ARG A 245 9.22 10.96 -11.46
C ARG A 245 8.97 10.07 -10.24
N ASP A 246 8.24 8.97 -10.37
CA ASP A 246 8.06 8.01 -9.28
C ASP A 246 9.41 7.41 -8.84
N SER A 247 10.27 7.08 -9.81
CA SER A 247 11.62 6.58 -9.52
C SER A 247 12.48 7.62 -8.78
N ARG A 248 12.41 8.89 -9.17
CA ARG A 248 13.10 9.99 -8.46
C ARG A 248 12.54 10.20 -7.06
N ARG A 249 11.22 10.23 -6.90
CA ARG A 249 10.57 10.33 -5.58
C ARG A 249 10.99 9.20 -4.66
N TYR A 250 10.95 7.97 -5.17
CA TYR A 250 11.41 6.81 -4.42
C TYR A 250 12.86 6.98 -3.98
N HIS A 251 13.75 7.45 -4.86
CA HIS A 251 15.15 7.71 -4.51
C HIS A 251 15.27 8.75 -3.37
N VAL A 252 14.57 9.89 -3.47
CA VAL A 252 14.54 10.91 -2.40
C VAL A 252 14.02 10.32 -1.09
N LEU A 253 12.93 9.54 -1.13
CA LEU A 253 12.40 8.86 0.05
C LEU A 253 13.39 7.88 0.67
N THR A 254 14.09 7.09 -0.13
CA THR A 254 15.08 6.14 0.40
C THR A 254 16.26 6.84 1.08
N HIS A 255 16.71 7.97 0.51
CA HIS A 255 17.73 8.81 1.14
C HIS A 255 17.23 9.42 2.45
N PHE A 256 15.99 9.92 2.48
CA PHE A 256 15.34 10.43 3.68
C PHE A 256 15.23 9.36 4.78
N ILE A 257 14.70 8.18 4.46
CA ILE A 257 14.59 7.06 5.40
C ILE A 257 15.96 6.68 5.98
N LYS A 258 16.99 6.64 5.14
CA LYS A 258 18.36 6.34 5.58
C LYS A 258 18.89 7.42 6.53
N ALA A 259 18.78 8.68 6.13
CA ALA A 259 19.27 9.80 6.93
C ALA A 259 18.56 9.88 8.29
N VAL A 260 17.23 9.70 8.35
CA VAL A 260 16.47 9.68 9.61
C VAL A 260 16.94 8.55 10.53
N ARG A 261 17.29 7.37 9.98
CA ARG A 261 17.79 6.22 10.75
C ARG A 261 19.22 6.42 11.28
N GLU A 262 20.07 7.13 10.54
CA GLU A 262 21.48 7.31 10.87
C GLU A 262 21.74 8.56 11.74
N GLU A 263 21.09 9.68 11.44
CA GLU A 263 21.40 11.00 11.99
C GLU A 263 20.25 11.59 12.85
N GLY A 264 19.06 10.96 12.81
CA GLY A 264 17.84 11.51 13.41
C GLY A 264 17.09 12.46 12.48
N ARG A 265 15.87 12.86 12.88
CA ARG A 265 14.88 13.52 12.01
C ARG A 265 15.31 14.90 11.48
N GLY A 266 15.67 15.83 12.37
CA GLY A 266 16.03 17.20 12.01
C GLY A 266 17.28 17.31 11.12
N PRO A 267 18.41 16.66 11.48
CA PRO A 267 19.62 16.67 10.66
C PRO A 267 19.41 16.07 9.27
N ALA A 268 18.61 15.01 9.17
CA ALA A 268 18.30 14.35 7.91
C ALA A 268 17.62 15.29 6.90
N PHE A 269 16.62 16.05 7.36
CA PHE A 269 15.91 17.02 6.52
C PHE A 269 16.83 18.16 6.06
N GLN A 270 17.59 18.75 6.98
CA GLN A 270 18.53 19.83 6.65
C GLN A 270 19.65 19.36 5.71
N GLN A 271 20.15 18.15 5.90
CA GLN A 271 21.15 17.54 5.04
C GLN A 271 20.59 17.32 3.62
N LEU A 272 19.38 16.79 3.51
CA LEU A 272 18.72 16.57 2.21
C LEU A 272 18.42 17.87 1.48
N LEU A 273 17.91 18.89 2.18
CA LEU A 273 17.75 20.23 1.61
C LEU A 273 19.09 20.76 1.12
N SER A 274 20.16 20.64 1.91
CA SER A 274 21.51 21.09 1.50
C SER A 274 22.05 20.32 0.29
N GLN A 275 21.74 19.02 0.16
CA GLN A 275 22.14 18.18 -0.98
C GLN A 275 21.30 18.49 -2.22
N ALA A 276 20.00 18.73 -2.09
CA ALA A 276 19.14 19.21 -3.15
C ALA A 276 19.71 20.51 -3.73
N HIS A 277 20.03 21.48 -2.85
CA HIS A 277 20.70 22.75 -3.19
C HIS A 277 22.11 22.61 -3.82
N HIS A 278 22.72 21.41 -3.79
CA HIS A 278 24.09 21.17 -4.27
C HIS A 278 24.20 20.15 -5.43
N SER A 279 23.08 19.65 -5.97
CA SER A 279 23.08 18.65 -7.04
C SER A 279 23.73 19.16 -8.34
N GLN A 280 24.84 18.52 -8.76
CA GLN A 280 25.53 18.75 -10.05
C GLN A 280 25.04 17.77 -11.14
N PRO A 281 25.04 18.17 -12.43
CA PRO A 281 24.45 17.38 -13.51
C PRO A 281 25.24 16.10 -13.87
N CYS A 282 24.52 15.03 -14.21
CA CYS A 282 25.05 13.80 -14.78
C CYS A 282 25.23 13.93 -16.33
N PRO A 283 26.32 13.45 -16.94
CA PRO A 283 26.60 13.70 -18.36
C PRO A 283 25.88 12.70 -19.29
N THR A 284 25.01 13.19 -20.17
CA THR A 284 24.44 12.37 -21.25
C THR A 284 25.30 12.44 -22.52
N SER A 285 25.73 11.27 -23.00
CA SER A 285 26.48 11.07 -24.24
C SER A 285 25.52 10.74 -25.40
N ALA A 286 25.48 11.58 -26.45
CA ALA A 286 25.27 11.18 -27.85
C ALA A 286 25.45 12.37 -28.81
N LYS A 287 26.19 12.18 -29.91
CA LYS A 287 26.50 13.21 -30.92
C LYS A 287 25.40 13.33 -31.99
N LYS A 288 25.00 14.57 -32.32
CA LYS A 288 24.21 14.98 -33.50
C LYS A 288 24.89 16.20 -34.18
N PRO A 289 24.53 16.62 -35.41
CA PRO A 289 25.36 17.53 -36.21
C PRO A 289 25.23 19.02 -35.84
N LEU A 290 26.35 19.74 -36.01
CA LEU A 290 26.74 21.00 -35.36
C LEU A 290 25.85 22.24 -35.60
N TRP A 291 25.18 22.38 -36.76
CA TRP A 291 24.53 23.65 -37.10
C TRP A 291 23.07 23.75 -36.62
N ARG A 292 22.34 22.62 -36.53
CA ARG A 292 21.03 22.57 -35.85
C ARG A 292 21.18 22.61 -34.32
N GLN A 293 22.31 22.12 -33.81
CA GLN A 293 22.70 22.23 -32.41
C GLN A 293 23.03 23.65 -31.96
N PHE A 294 23.21 24.66 -32.83
CA PHE A 294 23.62 25.99 -32.33
C PHE A 294 22.42 26.90 -32.01
N TYR A 295 21.36 26.86 -32.81
CA TYR A 295 20.18 27.73 -32.60
C TYR A 295 19.15 27.15 -31.62
N GLU A 296 18.93 25.82 -31.60
CA GLU A 296 18.03 25.19 -30.61
C GLU A 296 18.65 25.12 -29.21
N VAL A 297 19.98 24.98 -29.11
CA VAL A 297 20.72 25.03 -27.84
C VAL A 297 20.77 26.43 -27.27
N LEU A 298 20.95 27.50 -28.06
CA LEU A 298 20.97 28.85 -27.48
C LEU A 298 19.60 29.31 -26.97
N ALA A 299 18.50 28.91 -27.62
CA ALA A 299 17.15 29.31 -27.19
C ALA A 299 16.61 28.42 -26.06
N ASN A 300 16.75 27.09 -26.15
CA ASN A 300 16.25 26.18 -25.10
C ASN A 300 17.27 25.93 -23.99
N ASN A 301 18.59 25.91 -24.26
CA ASN A 301 19.58 25.76 -23.19
C ASN A 301 19.86 27.06 -22.46
N MET A 302 19.49 28.27 -22.92
CA MET A 302 19.61 29.45 -22.03
C MET A 302 18.48 29.48 -20.99
N LEU A 303 17.26 29.07 -21.36
CA LEU A 303 16.17 28.93 -20.39
C LEU A 303 16.38 27.70 -19.50
N TRP A 304 16.80 26.56 -20.06
CA TRP A 304 17.09 25.33 -19.32
C TRP A 304 18.45 25.36 -18.60
N LEU A 305 19.52 26.02 -19.03
CA LEU A 305 20.77 26.13 -18.22
C LEU A 305 20.64 27.13 -17.08
N ALA A 306 19.81 28.17 -17.23
CA ALA A 306 19.48 29.06 -16.13
C ALA A 306 18.58 28.38 -15.10
N SER A 307 17.78 27.39 -15.52
CA SER A 307 16.78 26.74 -14.66
C SER A 307 17.03 25.27 -14.37
N ALA A 308 17.92 24.52 -15.00
CA ALA A 308 18.00 23.06 -14.79
C ALA A 308 18.60 22.68 -13.44
N GLY A 309 19.52 23.49 -12.93
CA GLY A 309 19.98 23.39 -11.53
C GLY A 309 18.91 23.87 -10.55
N GLU A 310 18.13 24.88 -10.92
CA GLU A 310 17.04 25.43 -10.11
C GLU A 310 15.77 24.54 -10.16
N ILE A 311 15.55 23.80 -11.24
CA ILE A 311 14.43 22.90 -11.49
C ILE A 311 14.70 21.56 -10.81
N SER A 312 15.93 21.03 -10.81
CA SER A 312 16.24 19.85 -10.00
C SER A 312 16.09 20.17 -8.52
N THR A 313 16.54 21.35 -8.07
CA THR A 313 16.34 21.80 -6.68
C THR A 313 14.86 22.02 -6.36
N ILE A 314 14.08 22.68 -7.24
CA ILE A 314 12.64 22.90 -7.05
C ILE A 314 11.86 21.58 -7.11
N GLU A 315 12.23 20.66 -7.99
CA GLU A 315 11.61 19.34 -8.09
C GLU A 315 11.89 18.52 -6.82
N ASP A 316 13.14 18.51 -6.35
CA ASP A 316 13.54 17.81 -5.13
C ASP A 316 12.89 18.43 -3.87
N GLU A 317 12.80 19.76 -3.78
CA GLU A 317 12.01 20.46 -2.75
C GLU A 317 10.53 20.08 -2.82
N GLN A 318 9.93 20.02 -4.02
CA GLN A 318 8.55 19.54 -4.22
C GLN A 318 8.37 18.04 -3.89
N TYR A 319 9.44 17.24 -3.94
CA TYR A 319 9.43 15.84 -3.54
C TYR A 319 9.63 15.66 -2.04
N LEU A 320 10.15 16.67 -1.35
CA LEU A 320 10.27 16.74 0.11
C LEU A 320 9.05 17.41 0.77
N GLU A 321 8.23 18.11 -0.01
CA GLU A 321 6.97 18.72 0.45
C GLU A 321 6.10 17.68 1.19
N GLY A 322 5.85 17.91 2.49
CA GLY A 322 5.13 16.98 3.37
C GLY A 322 5.98 16.02 4.21
N LEU A 323 7.30 16.10 4.07
CA LEU A 323 8.28 15.56 5.01
C LEU A 323 8.89 16.66 5.89
N GLU A 324 8.28 17.84 5.88
CA GLU A 324 8.64 18.97 6.72
C GLU A 324 8.38 18.65 8.20
N PHE A 325 9.19 19.23 9.06
CA PHE A 325 9.08 19.14 10.51
C PHE A 325 8.69 20.51 11.02
N ASP A 326 7.60 20.61 11.79
CA ASP A 326 7.45 21.78 12.64
C ASP A 326 8.38 21.61 13.85
N ASP A 327 9.12 22.65 14.22
CA ASP A 327 9.96 22.65 15.44
C ASP A 327 9.12 22.43 16.73
N GLU A 328 7.79 22.49 16.60
CA GLU A 328 6.81 22.21 17.66
C GLU A 328 6.30 20.76 17.67
N ASP A 329 6.62 19.95 16.65
CA ASP A 329 6.20 18.55 16.58
C ASP A 329 6.94 17.72 17.64
N ASP A 330 6.15 17.08 18.49
CA ASP A 330 6.60 16.22 19.58
C ASP A 330 7.51 15.10 19.04
N ASP A 331 8.59 14.77 19.75
CA ASP A 331 9.56 13.70 19.40
C ASP A 331 8.87 12.31 19.17
N SER A 332 7.57 12.20 19.48
CA SER A 332 6.73 11.01 19.41
C SER A 332 6.37 10.50 17.99
N LEU A 333 6.41 11.33 16.93
CA LEU A 333 5.95 10.93 15.59
C LEU A 333 6.87 9.92 14.88
N THR A 334 6.50 8.65 14.76
CA THR A 334 7.38 7.67 14.10
C THR A 334 7.58 7.95 12.60
N LEU A 335 8.70 7.46 12.04
CA LEU A 335 9.03 7.63 10.61
C LEU A 335 7.88 7.19 9.69
N GLU A 336 7.16 6.13 10.08
CA GLU A 336 6.04 5.61 9.32
C GLU A 336 4.84 6.56 9.31
N VAL A 337 4.59 7.29 10.40
CA VAL A 337 3.54 8.31 10.44
C VAL A 337 3.88 9.47 9.50
N LEU A 338 5.15 9.89 9.45
CA LEU A 338 5.62 10.93 8.51
C LEU A 338 5.41 10.48 7.06
N LEU A 339 5.77 9.24 6.74
CA LEU A 339 5.56 8.69 5.39
C LEU A 339 4.06 8.62 5.03
N VAL A 340 3.18 8.30 5.98
CA VAL A 340 1.73 8.38 5.75
C VAL A 340 1.32 9.81 5.41
N GLY A 341 1.78 10.80 6.18
CA GLY A 341 1.53 12.22 5.92
C GLY A 341 1.96 12.65 4.51
N TYR A 342 3.15 12.23 4.09
CA TYR A 342 3.67 12.48 2.74
C TYR A 342 2.74 11.99 1.62
N PHE A 343 2.29 10.72 1.67
CA PHE A 343 1.39 10.17 0.66
C PHE A 343 0.00 10.83 0.70
N GLN A 344 -0.49 11.18 1.90
CA GLN A 344 -1.74 11.92 2.04
C GLN A 344 -1.63 13.32 1.45
N GLN A 345 -0.50 14.02 1.60
CA GLN A 345 -0.26 15.31 0.96
C GLN A 345 -0.20 15.22 -0.55
N ILE A 346 0.48 14.21 -1.11
CA ILE A 346 0.45 13.96 -2.56
C ILE A 346 -0.99 13.81 -3.06
N THR A 347 -1.79 13.03 -2.33
CA THR A 347 -3.19 12.78 -2.66
C THR A 347 -4.04 14.05 -2.56
N ASN A 348 -3.84 14.85 -1.51
CA ASN A 348 -4.54 16.10 -1.31
C ASN A 348 -4.18 17.13 -2.39
N ARG A 349 -2.91 17.20 -2.80
CA ARG A 349 -2.46 18.06 -3.90
C ARG A 349 -3.11 17.63 -5.23
N LEU A 350 -3.10 16.34 -5.56
CA LEU A 350 -3.81 15.80 -6.72
C LEU A 350 -5.29 16.22 -6.71
N ASN A 351 -5.99 15.99 -5.60
CA ASN A 351 -7.39 16.34 -5.43
C ASN A 351 -7.66 17.84 -5.57
N ALA A 352 -6.91 18.68 -4.88
CA ALA A 352 -7.08 20.13 -4.91
C ALA A 352 -6.83 20.69 -6.31
N THR A 353 -5.77 20.22 -6.99
CA THR A 353 -5.47 20.63 -8.36
C THR A 353 -6.59 20.22 -9.30
N VAL A 354 -7.00 18.96 -9.32
CA VAL A 354 -8.10 18.48 -10.18
C VAL A 354 -9.40 19.22 -9.89
N GLN A 355 -9.77 19.38 -8.62
CA GLN A 355 -10.98 20.10 -8.23
C GLN A 355 -10.96 21.56 -8.71
N SER A 356 -9.81 22.23 -8.60
CA SER A 356 -9.65 23.60 -9.10
C SER A 356 -9.83 23.70 -10.61
N LEU A 357 -9.32 22.70 -11.35
CA LEU A 357 -9.39 22.64 -12.81
C LEU A 357 -10.80 22.39 -13.30
N VAL A 358 -11.49 21.41 -12.71
CA VAL A 358 -12.90 21.12 -13.00
C VAL A 358 -13.76 22.33 -12.66
N THR A 359 -13.55 22.95 -11.50
CA THR A 359 -14.29 24.16 -11.09
C THR A 359 -14.08 25.31 -12.07
N ARG A 360 -12.84 25.54 -12.53
CA ARG A 360 -12.51 26.57 -13.53
C ARG A 360 -13.21 26.33 -14.87
N ASP A 361 -13.34 25.08 -15.27
CA ASP A 361 -13.94 24.71 -16.56
C ASP A 361 -15.47 24.72 -16.54
N LEU A 362 -16.10 24.40 -15.40
CA LEU A 362 -17.56 24.53 -15.21
C LEU A 362 -18.08 25.97 -15.46
N TYR A 363 -17.24 26.99 -15.26
CA TYR A 363 -17.58 28.39 -15.59
C TYR A 363 -17.42 28.74 -17.07
N ARG A 364 -16.86 27.85 -17.91
CA ARG A 364 -16.75 28.03 -19.36
C ARG A 364 -17.90 27.27 -20.01
N GLU A 365 -18.93 28.00 -20.40
CA GLU A 365 -20.28 27.51 -20.75
C GLU A 365 -20.42 26.45 -21.89
N ASN A 366 -19.37 25.77 -22.40
CA ASN A 366 -19.51 24.94 -23.61
C ASN A 366 -18.59 23.71 -23.78
N HIS A 367 -17.93 23.18 -22.75
CA HIS A 367 -17.09 21.97 -22.94
C HIS A 367 -17.42 20.84 -21.96
N HIS A 368 -17.73 19.66 -22.52
CA HIS A 368 -17.80 18.38 -21.80
C HIS A 368 -16.41 17.76 -21.57
N THR A 369 -15.35 18.43 -22.02
CA THR A 369 -13.99 17.91 -22.05
C THR A 369 -13.03 18.91 -21.41
N LEU A 370 -12.47 18.54 -20.27
CA LEU A 370 -11.50 19.33 -19.52
C LEU A 370 -10.16 19.33 -20.27
N THR A 371 -9.67 20.50 -20.67
CA THR A 371 -8.36 20.61 -21.31
C THR A 371 -7.27 20.88 -20.28
N LEU A 372 -6.33 19.95 -20.14
CA LEU A 372 -5.21 20.07 -19.19
C LEU A 372 -3.96 20.62 -19.88
N ALA A 373 -3.35 21.65 -19.30
CA ALA A 373 -2.04 22.13 -19.69
C ALA A 373 -0.94 21.30 -19.01
N HIS A 374 0.27 21.28 -19.59
CA HIS A 374 1.42 20.59 -19.00
C HIS A 374 1.72 21.02 -17.55
N ALA A 375 1.61 22.32 -17.26
CA ALA A 375 1.82 22.86 -15.91
C ALA A 375 0.78 22.32 -14.91
N ASP A 376 -0.47 22.13 -15.34
CA ASP A 376 -1.55 21.60 -14.50
C ASP A 376 -1.26 20.12 -14.13
N VAL A 377 -0.79 19.31 -15.08
CA VAL A 377 -0.41 17.90 -14.84
C VAL A 377 0.83 17.78 -13.95
N LEU A 378 1.79 18.71 -14.08
CA LEU A 378 2.95 18.70 -13.18
C LEU A 378 2.57 19.00 -11.73
N GLN A 379 1.59 19.88 -11.50
CA GLN A 379 1.10 20.23 -10.16
C GLN A 379 0.38 19.07 -9.48
N THR A 380 -0.30 18.19 -10.23
CA THR A 380 -0.88 16.96 -9.66
C THR A 380 0.18 15.95 -9.22
N GLY A 381 1.45 16.20 -9.55
CA GLY A 381 2.54 15.31 -9.24
C GLY A 381 2.69 14.16 -10.22
N LEU A 382 2.12 14.23 -11.42
CA LEU A 382 2.20 13.21 -12.46
C LEU A 382 3.15 13.63 -13.60
N GLU A 383 3.50 12.70 -14.49
CA GLU A 383 4.24 12.96 -15.73
C GLU A 383 3.33 12.92 -16.96
N MET A 384 3.31 14.02 -17.73
CA MET A 384 2.47 14.13 -18.93
C MET A 384 2.87 13.19 -20.07
N TYR A 385 4.15 12.81 -20.16
CA TYR A 385 4.65 11.93 -21.23
C TYR A 385 4.57 10.45 -20.89
N ASN A 386 4.18 10.12 -19.65
CA ASN A 386 3.94 8.76 -19.24
C ASN A 386 2.49 8.41 -19.56
N SER A 387 2.29 7.44 -20.45
CA SER A 387 0.96 7.00 -20.88
C SER A 387 0.11 6.42 -19.74
N HIS A 388 0.75 5.90 -18.68
CA HIS A 388 0.06 5.36 -17.51
C HIS A 388 -0.41 6.46 -16.58
N ASP A 389 0.41 7.50 -16.37
CA ASP A 389 0.02 8.69 -15.60
C ASP A 389 -1.11 9.45 -16.31
N GLU A 390 -1.05 9.57 -17.64
CA GLU A 390 -2.12 10.13 -18.46
C GLU A 390 -3.42 9.32 -18.31
N LYS A 391 -3.33 7.99 -18.43
CA LYS A 391 -4.46 7.08 -18.24
C LYS A 391 -5.02 7.16 -16.82
N PHE A 392 -4.18 7.14 -15.79
CA PHE A 392 -4.61 7.28 -14.40
C PHE A 392 -5.36 8.58 -14.20
N LEU A 393 -4.85 9.71 -14.71
CA LEU A 393 -5.51 11.00 -14.56
C LEU A 393 -6.86 11.03 -15.26
N HIS A 394 -6.96 10.42 -16.45
CA HIS A 394 -8.23 10.24 -17.16
C HIS A 394 -9.22 9.41 -16.34
N ASP A 395 -8.82 8.20 -15.93
CA ASP A 395 -9.63 7.29 -15.09
C ASP A 395 -10.06 7.98 -13.78
N TYR A 396 -9.18 8.77 -13.17
CA TYR A 396 -9.41 9.48 -11.91
C TYR A 396 -10.48 10.56 -12.05
N VAL A 397 -10.37 11.41 -13.08
CA VAL A 397 -11.34 12.51 -13.28
C VAL A 397 -12.66 12.00 -13.81
N GLU A 398 -12.66 11.00 -14.69
CA GLU A 398 -13.89 10.33 -15.11
C GLU A 398 -14.61 9.72 -13.90
N ARG A 399 -13.88 9.00 -13.02
CA ARG A 399 -14.46 8.35 -11.85
C ARG A 399 -15.10 9.34 -10.87
N TRP A 400 -14.42 10.44 -10.56
CA TRP A 400 -14.80 11.33 -9.46
C TRP A 400 -15.59 12.57 -9.89
N TRP A 401 -15.44 13.01 -11.14
CA TRP A 401 -16.11 14.19 -11.67
C TRP A 401 -16.95 13.91 -12.93
N ASN A 402 -17.00 12.65 -13.40
CA ASN A 402 -17.77 12.25 -14.59
C ASN A 402 -17.51 13.19 -15.79
N THR A 403 -16.25 13.60 -15.94
CA THR A 403 -15.78 14.57 -16.92
C THR A 403 -14.69 13.91 -17.77
N ASP A 404 -14.77 14.06 -19.08
CA ASP A 404 -13.73 13.59 -19.99
C ASP A 404 -12.55 14.57 -20.01
N ILE A 405 -11.32 14.08 -20.20
CA ILE A 405 -10.12 14.92 -20.26
C ILE A 405 -9.50 14.87 -21.65
N ASN A 406 -9.05 16.03 -22.13
CA ASN A 406 -8.09 16.12 -23.21
C ASN A 406 -6.79 16.78 -22.71
N VAL A 407 -5.68 16.05 -22.74
CA VAL A 407 -4.39 16.60 -22.35
C VAL A 407 -3.78 17.36 -23.54
N SER A 408 -3.66 18.68 -23.40
CA SER A 408 -3.15 19.54 -24.47
C SER A 408 -1.62 19.53 -24.54
N TYR A 409 -1.06 18.89 -25.58
CA TYR A 409 0.38 18.90 -25.86
C TYR A 409 0.89 20.19 -26.51
N LEU A 410 0.22 21.33 -26.26
CA LEU A 410 0.56 22.60 -26.89
C LEU A 410 2.01 23.00 -26.56
N GLY A 411 2.94 22.65 -27.45
CA GLY A 411 4.34 23.09 -27.42
C GLY A 411 5.39 22.05 -27.80
N LEU A 412 5.16 20.74 -27.65
CA LEU A 412 6.21 19.73 -27.87
C LEU A 412 5.63 18.43 -28.47
N PHE A 413 6.23 17.99 -29.58
CA PHE A 413 5.82 16.82 -30.35
C PHE A 413 5.84 15.54 -29.49
N LYS A 414 4.75 14.75 -29.56
CA LYS A 414 4.71 13.35 -29.11
C LYS A 414 5.77 12.59 -29.93
N CYS A 415 6.88 12.18 -29.32
CA CYS A 415 7.80 11.24 -29.98
C CYS A 415 7.09 9.88 -30.08
N CYS A 416 6.74 9.50 -31.30
CA CYS A 416 6.21 8.18 -31.63
C CYS A 416 7.22 7.06 -31.38
#